data_AF-A0A7X1LGA3-F1
#
_entry.id   AF-A0A7X1LGA3-F1
#
_cell.length_a   1.000
_cell.length_b   1.000
_cell.length_c   1.000
_cell.angle_alpha   90.00
_cell.angle_beta   90.00
_cell.angle_gamma   90.00
#
_symmetry.space_group_name_H-M   'P 1'
#
loop_
_entity.id
_entity.type
_entity.pdbx_description
1 polymer ?
#
loop_
_entity_poly.entity_id
_entity_poly.type
_entity_poly.pdbx_seq_one_letter_code
_entity_poly.pdbx_strand_id
1 'polypeptide(L)'
;MIDSAWFYRQLEQEGRSLRAMARELGLDPSAVSRMLRGERKMSAEEQDGIAAYFGVPLAVVAAKRRGEVVGFAEEGQEGYAIGPGRKPVEDVSGDLMTEKDNEAGLSFYERVRGCMKGTITIMPGTDLTAPTDPEWAKVYDDD
;
A
#
# COMPACT_ATOMS: atom_id res chain seq x y z
N MET A 1 0.30 8.08 12.74
CA MET A 1 -0.20 9.01 13.77
C MET A 1 -1.55 9.53 13.28
N ILE A 2 -2.62 9.56 14.07
CA ILE A 2 -3.94 10.01 13.56
C ILE A 2 -3.94 11.53 13.34
N ASP A 3 -4.53 12.02 12.24
CA ASP A 3 -4.74 13.46 11.98
C ASP A 3 -5.90 14.01 12.83
N SER A 4 -5.66 14.13 14.13
CA SER A 4 -6.66 14.58 15.12
C SER A 4 -7.30 15.91 14.73
N ALA A 5 -6.49 16.85 14.24
CA ALA A 5 -6.94 18.20 13.89
C ALA A 5 -7.99 18.18 12.78
N TRP A 6 -7.85 17.29 11.79
CA TRP A 6 -8.85 17.13 10.75
C TRP A 6 -10.21 16.68 11.30
N PHE A 7 -10.24 15.71 12.21
CA PHE A 7 -11.50 15.22 12.80
C PHE A 7 -12.22 16.31 13.61
N TYR A 8 -11.49 17.11 14.38
CA TYR A 8 -12.09 18.21 15.15
C TYR A 8 -12.60 19.34 14.25
N ARG A 9 -11.85 19.71 13.19
CA ARG A 9 -12.34 20.69 12.22
C ARG A 9 -13.60 20.22 11.49
N GLN A 10 -13.67 18.93 11.14
CA GLN A 10 -14.86 18.38 10.47
C GLN A 10 -16.09 18.47 11.39
N LEU A 11 -15.94 18.15 12.67
CA LEU A 11 -16.99 18.31 13.68
C LEU A 11 -17.45 19.76 13.81
N GLU A 12 -16.51 20.72 13.86
CA GLU A 12 -16.83 22.15 13.93
C GLU A 12 -17.55 22.65 12.67
N GLN A 13 -17.10 22.24 11.47
CA GLN A 13 -17.72 22.63 10.20
C GLN A 13 -19.17 22.16 10.08
N GLU A 14 -19.47 20.96 10.55
CA GLU A 14 -20.84 20.43 10.55
C GLU A 14 -21.67 20.91 11.75
N GLY A 15 -21.08 21.68 12.68
CA GLY A 15 -21.74 22.12 13.91
C GLY A 15 -22.10 20.97 14.85
N ARG A 16 -21.39 19.84 14.75
CA ARG A 16 -21.68 18.60 15.47
C ARG A 16 -20.72 18.40 16.64
N SER A 17 -21.24 17.80 17.71
CA SER A 17 -20.44 17.54 18.91
C SER A 17 -19.84 16.13 18.90
N LEU A 18 -18.68 15.97 19.53
CA LEU A 18 -18.03 14.67 19.74
C LEU A 18 -18.92 13.69 20.52
N ARG A 19 -19.76 14.20 21.42
CA ARG A 19 -20.77 13.41 22.13
C ARG A 19 -21.89 12.91 21.22
N ALA A 20 -22.28 13.69 20.20
CA ALA A 20 -23.26 13.25 19.22
C ALA A 20 -22.70 12.13 18.33
N MET A 21 -21.45 12.26 17.89
CA MET A 21 -20.74 11.18 17.19
C MET A 21 -20.66 9.91 18.03
N ALA A 22 -20.32 10.03 19.32
CA ALA A 22 -20.24 8.89 20.21
C ALA A 22 -21.58 8.15 20.34
N ARG A 23 -22.70 8.87 20.41
CA ARG A 23 -24.04 8.27 20.42
C ARG A 23 -24.35 7.52 19.12
N GLU A 24 -24.00 8.11 17.97
CA GLU A 24 -24.24 7.48 16.67
C GLU A 24 -23.43 6.19 16.49
N LEU A 25 -22.19 6.19 16.97
CA LEU A 25 -21.31 5.04 16.93
C LEU A 25 -21.60 4.00 18.03
N GLY A 26 -22.51 4.28 18.97
CA GLY A 26 -22.75 3.43 20.13
C GLY A 26 -21.56 3.32 21.09
N LEU A 27 -20.67 4.33 21.10
CA LEU A 27 -19.44 4.35 21.89
C LEU A 27 -19.53 5.36 23.05
N ASP A 28 -18.68 5.16 24.06
CA ASP A 28 -18.51 6.16 25.11
C ASP A 28 -17.75 7.40 24.60
N PRO A 29 -18.13 8.64 24.99
CA PRO A 29 -17.44 9.85 24.56
C PRO A 29 -15.94 9.86 24.86
N SER A 30 -15.50 9.21 25.94
CA SER A 30 -14.07 9.07 26.26
C SER A 30 -13.36 8.13 25.29
N ALA A 31 -14.02 7.06 24.86
CA ALA A 31 -13.47 6.12 23.87
C ALA A 31 -13.28 6.80 22.51
N VAL A 32 -14.25 7.63 22.08
CA VAL A 32 -14.13 8.43 20.84
C VAL A 32 -13.03 9.47 20.96
N SER A 33 -12.94 10.17 22.09
CA SER A 33 -11.88 11.17 22.32
C SER A 33 -10.48 10.55 22.25
N ARG A 34 -10.28 9.38 22.89
CA ARG A 34 -9.00 8.66 22.86
C ARG A 34 -8.69 8.10 21.48
N MET A 35 -9.72 7.66 20.75
CA MET A 35 -9.59 7.19 19.37
C MET A 35 -9.14 8.30 18.43
N LEU A 36 -9.78 9.48 18.47
CA LEU A 36 -9.42 10.61 17.62
C LEU A 36 -8.03 11.18 17.93
N ARG A 37 -7.55 11.05 19.17
CA ARG A 37 -6.19 11.42 19.58
C ARG A 37 -5.12 10.37 19.23
N GLY A 38 -5.52 9.19 18.75
CA GLY A 38 -4.59 8.09 18.46
C GLY A 38 -4.13 7.28 19.69
N GLU A 39 -4.67 7.55 20.87
CA GLU A 39 -4.42 6.77 22.09
C GLU A 39 -5.15 5.41 22.08
N ARG A 40 -6.17 5.26 21.21
CA ARG A 40 -6.90 4.03 20.95
C ARG A 40 -6.92 3.76 19.45
N LYS A 41 -6.68 2.50 19.06
CA LYS A 41 -6.80 2.08 17.66
C LYS A 41 -8.27 2.08 17.23
N MET A 42 -8.54 2.68 16.09
CA MET A 42 -9.84 2.68 15.43
C MET A 42 -10.05 1.36 14.68
N SER A 43 -11.19 0.69 14.90
CA SER A 43 -11.60 -0.55 14.20
C SER A 43 -12.08 -0.26 12.77
N ALA A 44 -12.37 -1.32 11.99
CA ALA A 44 -12.93 -1.17 10.65
C ALA A 44 -14.37 -0.64 10.71
N GLU A 45 -15.19 -1.20 11.60
CA GLU A 45 -16.58 -0.80 11.81
C GLU A 45 -16.69 0.65 12.30
N GLU A 46 -15.77 1.07 13.17
CA GLU A 46 -15.69 2.46 13.63
C GLU A 46 -15.31 3.41 12.49
N GLN A 47 -14.46 3.00 11.54
CA GLN A 47 -14.15 3.81 10.36
C GLN A 47 -15.37 3.97 9.45
N ASP A 48 -16.12 2.88 9.22
CA ASP A 48 -17.33 2.91 8.41
C ASP A 48 -18.39 3.82 9.04
N GLY A 49 -18.57 3.73 10.37
CA GLY A 49 -19.47 4.59 11.12
C GLY A 49 -19.08 6.06 11.04
N ILE A 50 -17.78 6.39 11.14
CA ILE A 50 -17.29 7.77 11.01
C ILE A 50 -17.46 8.28 9.57
N ALA A 51 -17.22 7.45 8.56
CA ALA A 51 -17.44 7.79 7.17
C ALA A 51 -18.90 8.12 6.89
N ALA A 52 -19.83 7.27 7.38
CA ALA A 52 -21.27 7.51 7.31
C ALA A 52 -21.68 8.77 8.09
N TYR A 53 -21.11 8.99 9.27
CA TYR A 53 -21.42 10.15 10.11
C TYR A 53 -21.10 11.48 9.43
N PHE A 54 -19.93 11.59 8.80
CA PHE A 54 -19.48 12.79 8.08
C PHE A 54 -19.94 12.84 6.61
N GLY A 55 -20.53 11.75 6.10
CA GLY A 55 -20.92 11.66 4.69
C GLY A 55 -19.73 11.69 3.71
N VAL A 56 -18.54 11.28 4.15
CA VAL A 56 -17.32 11.24 3.33
C VAL A 56 -16.96 9.81 2.94
N PRO A 57 -16.26 9.58 1.82
CA PRO A 57 -15.80 8.25 1.46
C PRO A 57 -14.87 7.64 2.51
N LEU A 58 -14.98 6.33 2.75
CA LEU A 58 -14.13 5.57 3.68
C LEU A 58 -12.63 5.81 3.43
N ALA A 59 -12.23 5.94 2.17
CA ALA A 59 -10.84 6.23 1.79
C ALA A 59 -10.29 7.51 2.42
N VAL A 60 -11.11 8.55 2.58
CA VAL A 60 -10.72 9.81 3.21
C VAL A 60 -10.46 9.60 4.70
N VAL A 61 -11.37 8.90 5.39
CA VAL A 61 -11.22 8.57 6.81
C VAL A 61 -10.01 7.67 7.05
N ALA A 62 -9.80 6.66 6.20
CA ALA A 62 -8.67 5.76 6.27
C ALA A 62 -7.31 6.47 6.08
N ALA A 63 -7.24 7.43 5.14
CA ALA A 63 -6.06 8.27 4.98
C ALA A 63 -5.76 9.09 6.24
N LYS A 64 -6.80 9.71 6.83
CA LYS A 64 -6.68 10.52 8.05
C LYS A 64 -6.38 9.70 9.31
N ARG A 65 -6.80 8.43 9.34
CA ARG A 65 -6.43 7.46 10.38
C ARG A 65 -4.95 7.07 10.31
N ARG A 66 -4.37 6.89 9.11
CA ARG A 66 -2.93 6.62 8.98
C ARG A 66 -2.09 7.84 9.37
N GLY A 67 -2.63 9.04 9.11
CA GLY A 67 -1.93 10.31 9.22
C GLY A 67 -1.25 10.67 7.91
N GLU A 68 -0.37 11.66 7.97
CA GLU A 68 0.53 12.01 6.87
C GLU A 68 1.59 10.92 6.70
N VAL A 69 1.19 9.80 6.11
CA VAL A 69 2.12 8.88 5.47
C VAL A 69 2.02 9.19 3.98
N VAL A 70 2.87 10.12 3.56
CA VAL A 70 3.08 10.47 2.16
C VAL A 70 3.78 9.27 1.50
N GLY A 71 2.98 8.28 1.09
CA GLY A 71 3.41 7.16 0.25
C GLY A 71 4.07 5.97 0.98
N PHE A 72 4.46 4.97 0.18
CA PHE A 72 5.19 3.76 0.60
C PHE A 72 6.71 4.00 0.69
N ALA A 73 7.17 5.25 0.69
CA ALA A 73 8.59 5.55 0.74
C ALA A 73 9.11 5.57 2.18
N GLU A 74 10.23 4.90 2.38
CA GLU A 74 11.01 5.01 3.62
C GLU A 74 11.75 6.36 3.68
N GLU A 75 12.25 6.72 4.86
CA GLU A 75 13.03 7.94 5.07
C GLU A 75 14.29 7.93 4.19
N GLY A 76 14.35 8.84 3.22
CA GLY A 76 15.43 8.91 2.22
C GLY A 76 15.10 8.34 0.84
N GLN A 77 13.89 7.79 0.63
CA GLN A 77 13.40 7.41 -0.70
C GLN A 77 12.44 8.45 -1.28
N GLU A 78 12.50 8.62 -2.61
CA GLU A 78 11.46 9.35 -3.33
C GLU A 78 10.15 8.53 -3.32
N GLY A 79 9.04 9.17 -2.95
CA GLY A 79 7.71 8.58 -2.98
C GLY A 79 7.39 8.01 -4.36
N TYR A 80 6.86 6.78 -4.42
CA TYR A 80 6.41 6.19 -5.69
C TYR A 80 5.36 7.11 -6.33
N ALA A 81 5.76 7.81 -7.39
CA ALA A 81 4.86 8.61 -8.20
C ALA A 81 4.26 7.73 -9.29
N ILE A 82 2.93 7.61 -9.30
CA ILE A 82 2.23 7.10 -10.48
C ILE A 82 2.41 8.18 -11.56
N GLY A 83 3.42 8.00 -12.41
CA GLY A 83 3.55 8.79 -13.64
C GLY A 83 2.27 8.70 -14.48
N PRO A 84 2.04 9.64 -15.42
CA PRO A 84 0.84 9.61 -16.26
C PRO A 84 0.69 8.21 -16.84
N GLY A 85 -0.47 7.59 -16.54
CA GLY A 85 -0.69 6.16 -16.72
C GLY A 85 -0.05 5.66 -18.01
N ARG A 86 0.94 4.76 -17.87
CA ARG A 86 1.42 4.01 -19.03
C ARG A 86 0.18 3.36 -19.62
N LYS A 87 -0.19 3.79 -20.84
CA LYS A 87 -1.22 3.12 -21.62
C LYS A 87 -0.90 1.62 -21.60
N PRO A 88 -1.91 0.74 -21.52
CA PRO A 88 -1.66 -0.69 -21.62
C PRO A 88 -0.78 -0.89 -22.85
N VAL A 89 0.39 -1.48 -22.67
CA VAL A 89 1.24 -1.83 -23.79
C VAL A 89 0.48 -2.89 -24.57
N GLU A 90 -0.18 -2.47 -25.65
CA GLU A 90 -0.53 -3.39 -26.71
C GLU A 90 0.75 -4.09 -27.12
N ASP A 91 0.65 -5.40 -27.29
CA ASP A 91 1.74 -6.34 -27.50
C ASP A 91 2.71 -5.87 -28.61
N VAL A 92 3.75 -5.11 -28.24
CA VAL A 92 4.79 -4.68 -29.18
C VAL A 92 5.80 -5.82 -29.30
N SER A 93 5.34 -6.88 -29.94
CA SER A 93 6.21 -7.89 -30.52
C SER A 93 6.96 -7.25 -31.68
N GLY A 94 8.13 -6.69 -31.36
CA GLY A 94 9.06 -6.11 -32.31
C GLY A 94 8.93 -4.60 -32.39
N ASP A 95 9.70 -3.88 -31.56
CA ASP A 95 10.76 -2.96 -32.01
C ASP A 95 11.24 -2.17 -30.77
N LEU A 96 12.09 -2.78 -29.95
CA LEU A 96 12.71 -2.14 -28.79
C LEU A 96 14.08 -1.59 -29.21
N MET A 97 14.07 -0.61 -30.10
CA MET A 97 15.20 0.26 -30.37
C MET A 97 14.77 1.70 -30.08
N THR A 98 14.94 2.13 -28.84
CA THR A 98 14.95 3.56 -28.51
C THR A 98 16.37 3.99 -28.24
N GLU A 99 16.90 4.79 -29.16
CA GLU A 99 18.26 5.30 -29.31
C GLU A 99 18.72 6.25 -28.18
N LYS A 100 18.17 6.12 -26.95
CA LYS A 100 18.38 7.11 -25.89
C LYS A 100 18.84 6.59 -24.52
N ASP A 101 19.27 5.33 -24.43
CA ASP A 101 19.79 4.75 -23.17
C ASP A 101 21.30 4.44 -23.21
N ASN A 102 22.07 5.23 -23.96
CA ASN A 102 23.51 5.07 -24.08
C ASN A 102 24.31 6.06 -23.21
N GLU A 103 24.58 5.66 -21.98
CA GLU A 103 25.85 6.03 -21.32
C GLU A 103 26.75 4.80 -21.09
N ALA A 104 26.22 3.57 -21.25
CA ALA A 104 26.97 2.33 -21.08
C ALA A 104 26.85 1.32 -22.24
N GLY A 105 26.12 1.63 -23.31
CA GLY A 105 26.00 0.71 -24.46
C GLY A 105 25.22 -0.58 -24.18
N LEU A 106 24.50 -0.66 -23.07
CA LEU A 106 23.81 -1.88 -22.64
C LEU A 106 22.32 -1.80 -22.96
N SER A 107 21.80 -2.87 -23.58
CA SER A 107 20.37 -3.07 -23.75
C SER A 107 19.64 -3.12 -22.41
N PHE A 108 18.35 -2.79 -22.40
CA PHE A 108 17.49 -2.89 -21.20
C PHE A 108 17.62 -4.26 -20.50
N TYR A 109 17.62 -5.34 -21.28
CA TYR A 109 17.75 -6.70 -20.75
C TYR A 109 19.13 -7.01 -20.17
N GLU A 110 20.19 -6.36 -20.63
CA GLU A 110 21.54 -6.51 -20.04
C GLU A 110 21.66 -5.75 -18.72
N ARG A 111 21.02 -4.58 -18.62
CA ARG A 111 20.95 -3.81 -17.37
C ARG A 111 20.22 -4.58 -16.27
N VAL A 112 19.03 -5.11 -16.58
CA VAL A 112 18.24 -5.90 -15.60
C VAL A 112 18.97 -7.18 -15.21
N ARG A 113 19.57 -7.90 -16.18
CA ARG A 113 20.35 -9.12 -15.88
C ARG A 113 21.61 -8.84 -15.07
N GLY A 114 22.24 -7.69 -15.25
CA GLY A 114 23.43 -7.27 -14.49
C GLY A 114 23.16 -7.13 -12.99
N CYS A 115 22.01 -6.56 -12.61
CA CYS A 115 21.62 -6.40 -11.20
C CYS A 115 21.19 -7.70 -10.50
N MET A 116 20.90 -8.75 -11.28
CA MET A 116 20.50 -10.06 -10.75
C MET A 116 21.63 -11.09 -10.74
N LYS A 117 22.84 -10.72 -11.19
CA LYS A 117 23.99 -11.63 -11.16
C LYS A 117 24.40 -11.90 -9.71
N GLY A 118 24.34 -13.17 -9.29
CA GLY A 118 24.76 -13.62 -7.96
C GLY A 118 23.65 -13.64 -6.90
N THR A 119 22.39 -13.35 -7.25
CA THR A 119 21.26 -13.51 -6.31
C THR A 119 20.78 -14.95 -6.18
N ILE A 120 21.16 -15.82 -7.13
CA ILE A 120 20.87 -17.25 -7.11
C ILE A 120 22.18 -18.01 -6.93
N THR A 121 22.29 -18.75 -5.82
CA THR A 121 23.38 -19.68 -5.56
C THR A 121 22.92 -21.10 -5.88
N ILE A 122 23.46 -21.68 -6.96
CA ILE A 122 23.22 -23.07 -7.33
C ILE A 122 24.39 -23.90 -6.78
N MET A 123 24.09 -24.99 -6.07
CA MET A 123 25.16 -25.87 -5.58
C MET A 123 25.84 -26.60 -6.75
N PRO A 124 27.16 -26.84 -6.69
CA PRO A 124 27.84 -27.62 -7.72
C PRO A 124 27.25 -29.04 -7.79
N GLY A 125 26.85 -29.46 -8.99
CA GLY A 125 26.22 -30.76 -9.23
C GLY A 125 24.68 -30.76 -9.21
N THR A 126 24.03 -29.61 -8.99
CA THR A 126 22.58 -29.50 -9.12
C THR A 126 22.16 -29.52 -10.59
N ASP A 127 21.43 -30.56 -10.99
CA ASP A 127 20.81 -30.67 -12.30
C ASP A 127 19.49 -29.88 -12.35
N LEU A 128 19.49 -28.79 -13.11
CA LEU A 128 18.32 -27.91 -13.28
C LEU A 128 17.36 -28.40 -14.38
N THR A 129 17.71 -29.50 -15.07
CA THR A 129 16.89 -30.09 -16.13
C THR A 129 16.05 -31.26 -15.64
N ALA A 130 16.34 -31.77 -14.44
CA ALA A 130 15.54 -32.78 -13.78
C ALA A 130 14.12 -32.22 -13.47
N PRO A 131 13.07 -33.05 -13.63
CA PRO A 131 11.73 -32.65 -13.23
C PRO A 131 11.71 -32.34 -11.72
N THR A 132 10.99 -31.28 -11.34
CA THR A 132 10.78 -30.93 -9.93
C THR A 132 10.17 -32.12 -9.17
N ASP A 133 10.62 -32.31 -7.93
CA ASP A 133 10.13 -33.37 -7.05
C ASP A 133 8.59 -33.25 -6.87
N PRO A 134 7.81 -34.31 -7.21
CA PRO A 134 6.36 -34.31 -7.06
C PRO A 134 5.87 -34.03 -5.64
N GLU A 135 6.68 -34.29 -4.61
CA GLU A 135 6.33 -34.03 -3.21
C GLU A 135 6.25 -32.53 -2.90
N TRP A 136 6.87 -31.66 -3.72
CA TRP A 136 6.70 -30.20 -3.59
C TRP A 136 5.28 -29.73 -3.87
N ALA A 137 4.48 -30.51 -4.60
CA ALA A 137 3.09 -30.18 -4.90
C ALA A 137 2.13 -30.57 -3.78
N LYS A 138 2.53 -31.46 -2.85
CA LYS A 138 1.68 -32.05 -1.82
C LYS A 138 1.80 -31.35 -0.45
N VAL A 139 1.85 -30.02 -0.44
CA VAL A 139 2.00 -29.25 0.81
C VAL A 139 0.70 -29.20 1.63
N TYR A 140 -0.44 -29.61 1.04
CA TYR A 140 -1.78 -29.49 1.65
C TYR A 140 -2.62 -30.77 1.60
N ASP A 141 -2.03 -31.94 1.29
CA ASP A 141 -2.80 -33.18 1.14
C ASP A 141 -2.97 -33.98 2.46
N ASP A 142 -2.48 -33.46 3.59
CA ASP A 142 -2.73 -34.01 4.93
C ASP A 142 -3.77 -33.15 5.69
N ASP A 143 -5.05 -33.33 5.36
CA ASP A 143 -6.22 -33.03 6.23
C ASP A 143 -7.29 -34.13 6.07
#